data_AF-X1SJQ3-F1
#
_entry.id   AF-X1SJQ3-F1
#
_cell.length_a   1.000
_cell.length_b   1.000
_cell.length_c   1.000
_cell.angle_alpha   90.00
_cell.angle_beta   90.00
_cell.angle_gamma   90.00
#
_symmetry.space_group_name_H-M   'P 1'
#
loop_
_entity.id
_entity.type
_entity.pdbx_description
1 polymer ?
#
loop_
_entity_poly.entity_id
_entity_poly.type
_entity_poly.pdbx_seq_one_letter_code
_entity_poly.pdbx_strand_id
1 'polypeptide(L)'
;LTERDAFALGLFHTTTRWFAKKLRLADAETVERAVRFLMESKDSGGTNLGVALEQALDINVLEDERARHLLVVTDAQVTDAGRVLRLASVEARRKHRRRISVLCIDAAPNAFLANELAERGGGVARFLTSAPEEEDITTALDEVLADWAEPVLADLRLGVDRSPVEGAGRQVLKSDRAGWGLVDLGDLAWGRAIWVAGRIPRGEGGTLSFSVATRDGQEVAACRLHLTGERNERPALKALFGARRVLGLEFLINSGYDQEALREQLERLGYEPEKALGGRAGK
;
A
#
# COMPACT_ATOMS: atom_id res chain seq x y z
N LEU A 1 -14.32 -13.36 -5.54
CA LEU A 1 -15.15 -13.38 -4.31
C LEU A 1 -15.81 -14.74 -4.22
N THR A 2 -15.84 -15.30 -3.02
CA THR A 2 -16.55 -16.53 -2.67
C THR A 2 -17.83 -16.19 -1.90
N GLU A 3 -18.77 -17.13 -1.76
CA GLU A 3 -20.01 -16.92 -0.99
C GLU A 3 -19.76 -16.60 0.49
N ARG A 4 -18.56 -16.92 1.00
CA ARG A 4 -18.16 -16.58 2.35
C ARG A 4 -17.78 -15.12 2.49
N ASP A 5 -17.42 -14.43 1.41
CA ASP A 5 -16.97 -13.05 1.45
C ASP A 5 -18.14 -12.07 1.64
N ALA A 6 -17.82 -10.88 2.10
CA ALA A 6 -18.76 -9.77 2.16
C ALA A 6 -18.14 -8.53 1.54
N PHE A 7 -18.91 -7.79 0.75
CA PHE A 7 -18.42 -6.63 0.03
C PHE A 7 -19.41 -5.46 0.08
N ALA A 8 -18.87 -4.27 -0.14
CA ALA A 8 -19.62 -3.08 -0.54
C ALA A 8 -18.97 -2.54 -1.80
N LEU A 9 -19.77 -1.92 -2.67
CA LEU A 9 -19.31 -1.43 -3.96
C LEU A 9 -19.77 0.02 -4.13
N GLY A 10 -18.81 0.88 -4.41
CA GLY A 10 -19.01 2.30 -4.67
C GLY A 10 -18.42 2.68 -6.02
N LEU A 11 -19.09 3.60 -6.70
CA LEU A 11 -18.61 4.26 -7.90
C LEU A 11 -18.36 5.72 -7.55
N PHE A 12 -17.30 6.29 -8.12
CA PHE A 12 -16.96 7.68 -7.92
C PHE A 12 -16.50 8.31 -9.23
N HIS A 13 -16.99 9.53 -9.43
CA HIS A 13 -16.56 10.47 -10.46
C HIS A 13 -16.66 11.85 -9.82
N THR A 14 -17.39 12.80 -10.40
CA THR A 14 -17.80 14.06 -9.75
C THR A 14 -18.64 13.80 -8.49
N THR A 15 -19.51 12.78 -8.49
CA THR A 15 -20.31 12.35 -7.34
C THR A 15 -20.01 10.90 -6.97
N THR A 16 -20.47 10.48 -5.79
CA THR A 16 -20.34 9.09 -5.33
C THR A 16 -21.70 8.40 -5.34
N ARG A 17 -21.73 7.17 -5.87
CA ARG A 17 -22.91 6.29 -5.86
C ARG A 17 -22.53 4.95 -5.25
N TRP A 18 -23.43 4.35 -4.49
CA TRP A 18 -23.18 3.10 -3.76
C TRP A 18 -24.21 2.06 -4.11
N PHE A 19 -23.76 0.87 -4.50
CA PHE A 19 -24.61 -0.31 -4.58
C PHE A 19 -25.16 -0.67 -3.18
N ALA A 20 -24.28 -0.61 -2.17
CA ALA A 20 -24.63 -0.81 -0.78
C ALA A 20 -23.73 0.02 0.13
N LYS A 21 -24.33 0.75 1.09
CA LYS A 21 -23.62 1.46 2.17
C LYS A 21 -23.37 0.58 3.41
N LYS A 22 -23.40 -0.74 3.21
CA LYS A 22 -23.11 -1.77 4.21
C LYS A 22 -22.61 -3.01 3.50
N LEU A 23 -21.78 -3.80 4.18
CA LEU A 23 -21.31 -5.06 3.65
C LEU A 23 -22.50 -6.01 3.38
N ARG A 24 -22.48 -6.64 2.20
CA ARG A 24 -23.42 -7.67 1.76
C ARG A 24 -22.65 -8.94 1.46
N LEU A 25 -23.21 -10.10 1.78
CA LEU A 25 -22.61 -11.38 1.41
C LEU A 25 -22.51 -11.48 -0.11
N ALA A 26 -21.44 -12.10 -0.59
CA ALA A 26 -21.20 -12.31 -2.02
C ALA A 26 -21.94 -13.56 -2.54
N ASP A 27 -23.23 -13.67 -2.25
CA ASP A 27 -24.10 -14.67 -2.88
C ASP A 27 -24.36 -14.33 -4.36
N ALA A 28 -24.77 -15.33 -5.14
CA ALA A 28 -24.96 -15.20 -6.59
C ALA A 28 -25.91 -14.05 -6.97
N GLU A 29 -27.01 -13.88 -6.22
CA GLU A 29 -27.99 -12.82 -6.48
C GLU A 29 -27.39 -11.43 -6.22
N THR A 30 -26.68 -11.26 -5.11
CA THR A 30 -26.05 -9.99 -4.74
C THR A 30 -24.96 -9.62 -5.73
N VAL A 31 -24.16 -10.60 -6.18
CA VAL A 31 -23.13 -10.39 -7.22
C VAL A 31 -23.77 -9.98 -8.54
N GLU A 32 -24.82 -10.66 -9.00
CA GLU A 32 -25.52 -10.31 -10.24
C GLU A 32 -26.06 -8.88 -10.20
N ARG A 33 -26.66 -8.48 -9.07
CA ARG A 33 -27.17 -7.12 -8.86
C ARG A 33 -26.05 -6.08 -8.82
N ALA A 34 -24.89 -6.40 -8.26
CA ALA A 34 -23.73 -5.51 -8.25
C ALA A 34 -23.16 -5.33 -9.66
N VAL A 35 -23.07 -6.41 -10.46
CA VAL A 35 -22.66 -6.35 -11.87
C VAL A 35 -23.62 -5.47 -12.67
N ARG A 36 -24.94 -5.64 -12.47
CA ARG A 36 -25.95 -4.79 -13.12
C ARG A 36 -25.79 -3.31 -12.75
N PHE A 37 -25.56 -3.02 -11.47
CA PHE A 37 -25.28 -1.65 -10.99
C PHE A 37 -24.04 -1.02 -11.66
N LEU A 38 -22.99 -1.81 -11.91
CA LEU A 38 -21.82 -1.36 -12.68
C LEU A 38 -22.18 -1.07 -14.14
N MET A 39 -22.87 -1.99 -14.82
CA MET A 39 -23.20 -1.86 -16.25
C MET A 39 -24.17 -0.72 -16.56
N GLU A 40 -25.08 -0.41 -15.64
CA GLU A 40 -26.04 0.69 -15.80
C GLU A 40 -25.40 2.07 -15.57
N SER A 41 -24.19 2.12 -15.00
CA SER A 41 -23.51 3.35 -14.66
C SER A 41 -22.77 3.93 -15.86
N LYS A 42 -23.31 5.01 -16.43
CA LYS A 42 -22.73 5.73 -17.58
C LYS A 42 -22.12 7.09 -17.22
N ASP A 43 -21.93 7.35 -15.94
CA ASP A 43 -21.46 8.67 -15.50
C ASP A 43 -19.98 8.85 -15.83
N SER A 44 -19.67 9.91 -16.57
CA SER A 44 -18.31 10.39 -16.86
C SER A 44 -18.13 11.78 -16.25
N GLY A 45 -16.99 12.05 -15.62
CA GLY A 45 -16.73 13.32 -14.94
C GLY A 45 -15.39 13.31 -14.21
N GLY A 46 -15.13 14.29 -13.35
CA GLY A 46 -13.87 14.39 -12.59
C GLY A 46 -13.66 13.24 -11.59
N THR A 47 -12.62 13.34 -10.76
CA THR A 47 -12.23 12.25 -9.83
C THR A 47 -12.37 12.68 -8.37
N ASN A 48 -13.50 12.34 -7.73
CA ASN A 48 -13.76 12.66 -6.31
C ASN A 48 -13.38 11.53 -5.35
N LEU A 49 -12.14 11.06 -5.47
CA LEU A 49 -11.62 9.95 -4.66
C LEU A 49 -11.66 10.25 -3.15
N GLY A 50 -11.40 11.49 -2.74
CA GLY A 50 -11.37 11.87 -1.33
C GLY A 50 -12.70 11.60 -0.61
N VAL A 51 -13.83 12.00 -1.22
CA VAL A 51 -15.17 11.75 -0.67
C VAL A 51 -15.52 10.27 -0.75
N ALA A 52 -15.18 9.60 -1.84
CA ALA A 52 -15.44 8.17 -2.01
C ALA A 52 -14.72 7.34 -0.95
N LEU A 53 -13.44 7.63 -0.71
CA LEU A 53 -12.61 6.95 0.28
C LEU A 53 -13.15 7.20 1.70
N GLU A 54 -13.52 8.42 2.04
CA GLU A 54 -14.13 8.74 3.34
C GLU A 54 -15.41 7.91 3.57
N GLN A 55 -16.32 7.91 2.59
CA GLN A 55 -17.57 7.13 2.67
C GLN A 55 -17.30 5.62 2.76
N ALA A 56 -16.27 5.11 2.08
CA ALA A 56 -15.86 3.71 2.15
C ALA A 56 -15.34 3.33 3.54
N LEU A 57 -14.55 4.20 4.17
CA LEU A 57 -13.96 3.99 5.48
C LEU A 57 -14.99 4.11 6.63
N ASP A 58 -16.12 4.79 6.38
CA ASP A 58 -17.26 4.92 7.28
C ASP A 58 -18.24 3.73 7.23
N ILE A 59 -18.10 2.83 6.25
CA ILE A 59 -18.86 1.57 6.27
C ILE A 59 -18.45 0.79 7.53
N ASN A 60 -19.35 0.08 8.18
CA ASN A 60 -18.97 -0.76 9.32
C ASN A 60 -18.19 -1.99 8.85
N VAL A 61 -17.07 -2.29 9.51
CA VAL A 61 -16.37 -3.56 9.33
C VAL A 61 -17.09 -4.69 10.08
N LEU A 62 -16.93 -5.91 9.60
CA LEU A 62 -17.16 -7.09 10.43
C LEU A 62 -15.97 -7.21 11.41
N GLU A 63 -16.23 -7.52 12.67
CA GLU A 63 -15.21 -7.65 13.73
C GLU A 63 -14.77 -9.11 13.91
N ASP A 64 -14.52 -9.83 12.82
CA ASP A 64 -14.07 -11.23 12.81
C ASP A 64 -12.61 -11.38 12.30
N GLU A 65 -12.15 -12.60 12.07
CA GLU A 65 -10.76 -12.88 11.64
C GLU A 65 -10.53 -12.67 10.14
N ARG A 66 -11.49 -12.13 9.39
CA ARG A 66 -11.35 -11.96 7.94
C ARG A 66 -10.31 -10.90 7.59
N ALA A 67 -9.55 -11.14 6.53
CA ALA A 67 -8.79 -10.07 5.90
C ALA A 67 -9.76 -8.97 5.41
N ARG A 68 -9.33 -7.71 5.55
CA ARG A 68 -10.15 -6.53 5.22
C ARG A 68 -9.42 -5.70 4.20
N HIS A 69 -9.96 -5.65 3.00
CA HIS A 69 -9.38 -4.87 1.91
C HIS A 69 -10.32 -3.75 1.49
N LEU A 70 -9.74 -2.61 1.16
CA LEU A 70 -10.37 -1.56 0.39
C LEU A 70 -9.57 -1.43 -0.89
N LEU A 71 -10.13 -1.92 -2.01
CA LEU A 71 -9.51 -1.81 -3.33
C LEU A 71 -10.04 -0.57 -4.03
N VAL A 72 -9.16 0.37 -4.34
CA VAL A 72 -9.46 1.55 -5.16
C VAL A 72 -9.02 1.28 -6.59
N VAL A 73 -9.91 1.42 -7.56
CA VAL A 73 -9.56 1.34 -8.99
C VAL A 73 -9.62 2.74 -9.59
N THR A 74 -8.47 3.28 -10.03
CA THR A 74 -8.33 4.69 -10.46
C THR A 74 -7.01 4.95 -11.17
N ASP A 75 -6.96 5.92 -12.08
CA ASP A 75 -5.72 6.54 -12.57
C ASP A 75 -4.93 7.32 -11.49
N ALA A 76 -5.50 7.49 -10.29
CA ALA A 76 -5.00 8.26 -9.17
C ALA A 76 -4.82 9.76 -9.46
N GLN A 77 -5.46 10.29 -10.50
CA GLN A 77 -5.45 11.72 -10.78
C GLN A 77 -6.49 12.42 -9.90
N VAL A 78 -6.04 13.09 -8.84
CA VAL A 78 -6.92 13.78 -7.89
C VAL A 78 -6.40 15.18 -7.57
N THR A 79 -7.32 16.08 -7.25
CA THR A 79 -6.99 17.46 -6.83
C THR A 79 -6.71 17.58 -5.33
N ASP A 80 -7.12 16.60 -4.51
CA ASP A 80 -7.00 16.64 -3.04
C ASP A 80 -6.21 15.43 -2.49
N ALA A 81 -4.95 15.29 -2.96
CA ALA A 81 -4.05 14.22 -2.55
C ALA A 81 -3.78 14.22 -1.03
N GLY A 82 -3.64 15.40 -0.42
CA GLY A 82 -3.37 15.54 1.02
C GLY A 82 -4.45 14.91 1.90
N ARG A 83 -5.73 15.17 1.59
CA ARG A 83 -6.85 14.55 2.30
C ARG A 83 -6.87 13.04 2.15
N VAL A 84 -6.68 12.53 0.93
CA VAL A 84 -6.67 11.08 0.63
C VAL A 84 -5.59 10.36 1.45
N LEU A 85 -4.37 10.89 1.47
CA LEU A 85 -3.26 10.30 2.22
C LEU A 85 -3.46 10.38 3.75
N ARG A 86 -4.13 11.43 4.23
CA ARG A 86 -4.50 11.56 5.65
C ARG A 86 -5.54 10.51 6.05
N LEU A 87 -6.58 10.30 5.23
CA LEU A 87 -7.60 9.27 5.48
C LEU A 87 -6.97 7.87 5.62
N ALA A 88 -6.05 7.52 4.72
CA ALA A 88 -5.33 6.26 4.79
C ALA A 88 -4.50 6.11 6.07
N SER A 89 -3.81 7.18 6.48
CA SER A 89 -3.00 7.19 7.71
C SER A 89 -3.85 7.03 8.98
N VAL A 90 -5.07 7.58 8.98
CA VAL A 90 -6.03 7.45 10.08
C VAL A 90 -6.55 6.01 10.15
N GLU A 91 -6.96 5.43 9.01
CA GLU A 91 -7.44 4.04 8.95
C GLU A 91 -6.39 3.05 9.43
N ALA A 92 -5.12 3.24 9.04
CA ALA A 92 -4.03 2.32 9.38
C ALA A 92 -3.75 2.18 10.89
N ARG A 93 -4.26 3.12 11.72
CA ARG A 93 -4.16 3.10 13.18
C ARG A 93 -5.34 2.40 13.87
N ARG A 94 -6.40 2.05 13.14
CA ARG A 94 -7.57 1.38 13.72
C ARG A 94 -7.26 -0.06 14.09
N LYS A 95 -7.93 -0.57 15.13
CA LYS A 95 -7.79 -1.97 15.56
C LYS A 95 -8.22 -2.93 14.45
N HIS A 96 -9.38 -2.70 13.85
CA HIS A 96 -9.89 -3.48 12.72
C HIS A 96 -9.73 -2.70 11.41
N ARG A 97 -8.50 -2.24 11.15
CA ARG A 97 -8.16 -1.49 9.93
C ARG A 97 -8.41 -2.30 8.67
N ARG A 98 -8.73 -1.61 7.59
CA ARG A 98 -8.68 -2.14 6.22
C ARG A 98 -7.32 -1.85 5.60
N ARG A 99 -6.81 -2.81 4.83
CA ARG A 99 -5.68 -2.59 3.93
C ARG A 99 -6.17 -1.89 2.68
N ILE A 100 -5.73 -0.65 2.49
CA ILE A 100 -6.09 0.14 1.30
C ILE A 100 -5.11 -0.20 0.19
N SER A 101 -5.60 -0.78 -0.89
CA SER A 101 -4.83 -1.10 -2.08
C SER A 101 -5.34 -0.31 -3.28
N VAL A 102 -4.45 -0.04 -4.23
CA VAL A 102 -4.76 0.77 -5.41
C VAL A 102 -4.44 -0.03 -6.66
N LEU A 103 -5.43 -0.17 -7.53
CA LEU A 103 -5.27 -0.68 -8.88
C LEU A 103 -5.37 0.51 -9.84
N CYS A 104 -4.24 0.86 -10.44
CA CYS A 104 -4.19 1.86 -11.49
C CYS A 104 -4.39 1.22 -12.85
N ILE A 105 -5.34 1.75 -13.62
CA ILE A 105 -5.62 1.33 -14.99
C ILE A 105 -5.57 2.59 -15.87
N ASP A 106 -4.39 2.88 -16.41
CA ASP A 106 -4.17 3.99 -17.35
C ASP A 106 -2.78 3.87 -17.98
N ALA A 107 -2.54 4.56 -19.11
CA ALA A 107 -1.22 4.74 -19.70
C ALA A 107 -0.33 5.72 -18.92
N ALA A 108 -0.91 6.66 -18.17
CA ALA A 108 -0.17 7.67 -17.41
C ALA A 108 -0.77 7.97 -16.01
N PRO A 109 -0.83 6.96 -15.11
CA PRO A 109 -1.40 7.14 -13.79
C PRO A 109 -0.49 8.01 -12.89
N ASN A 110 -1.08 8.63 -11.86
CA ASN A 110 -0.30 9.24 -10.79
C ASN A 110 0.29 8.15 -9.87
N ALA A 111 1.38 7.55 -10.33
CA ALA A 111 2.00 6.41 -9.67
C ALA A 111 2.49 6.72 -8.25
N PHE A 112 2.94 7.95 -7.98
CA PHE A 112 3.34 8.35 -6.64
C PHE A 112 2.15 8.31 -5.67
N LEU A 113 1.03 8.94 -6.02
CA LEU A 113 -0.13 8.96 -5.14
C LEU A 113 -0.65 7.56 -4.87
N ALA A 114 -0.73 6.72 -5.90
CA ALA A 114 -1.17 5.34 -5.77
C ALA A 114 -0.27 4.54 -4.81
N ASN A 115 1.04 4.65 -4.96
CA ASN A 115 2.00 4.00 -4.06
C ASN A 115 1.91 4.53 -2.63
N GLU A 116 1.84 5.84 -2.43
CA GLU A 116 1.74 6.45 -1.09
C GLU A 116 0.43 6.10 -0.39
N LEU A 117 -0.69 6.09 -1.13
CA LEU A 117 -1.99 5.71 -0.60
C LEU A 117 -1.97 4.25 -0.13
N ALA A 118 -1.45 3.36 -0.98
CA ALA A 118 -1.31 1.95 -0.65
C ALA A 118 -0.38 1.73 0.55
N GLU A 119 0.79 2.35 0.57
CA GLU A 119 1.77 2.20 1.64
C GLU A 119 1.24 2.74 2.98
N ARG A 120 0.58 3.90 2.97
CA ARG A 120 -0.06 4.46 4.19
C ARG A 120 -1.20 3.62 4.70
N GLY A 121 -1.97 3.02 3.79
CA GLY A 121 -3.08 2.14 4.14
C GLY A 121 -2.66 0.69 4.39
N GLY A 122 -1.38 0.35 4.30
CA GLY A 122 -0.87 -1.02 4.48
C GLY A 122 -1.27 -2.00 3.36
N GLY A 123 -1.74 -1.52 2.21
CA GLY A 123 -2.01 -2.36 1.05
C GLY A 123 -0.87 -2.31 0.02
N VAL A 124 -1.23 -2.58 -1.24
CA VAL A 124 -0.29 -2.56 -2.37
C VAL A 124 -0.86 -1.77 -3.54
N ALA A 125 0.03 -1.13 -4.30
CA ALA A 125 -0.30 -0.53 -5.58
C ALA A 125 0.03 -1.49 -6.72
N ARG A 126 -0.85 -1.56 -7.71
CA ARG A 126 -0.68 -2.33 -8.95
C ARG A 126 -1.03 -1.43 -10.13
N PHE A 127 -0.33 -1.63 -11.23
CA PHE A 127 -0.43 -0.79 -12.42
C PHE A 127 -0.70 -1.70 -13.59
N LEU A 128 -1.81 -1.46 -14.27
CA LEU A 128 -2.17 -2.05 -15.54
C LEU A 128 -2.23 -0.92 -16.55
N THR A 129 -1.67 -1.15 -17.72
CA THR A 129 -1.87 -0.24 -18.83
C THR A 129 -3.18 -0.56 -19.53
N SER A 130 -3.79 0.44 -20.14
CA SER A 130 -4.87 0.27 -21.11
C SER A 130 -4.36 0.33 -22.56
N ALA A 131 -3.03 0.27 -22.78
CA ALA A 131 -2.42 0.35 -24.10
C ALA A 131 -2.84 -0.86 -24.97
N PRO A 132 -3.27 -0.63 -26.23
CA PRO A 132 -3.75 -1.70 -27.11
C PRO A 132 -2.72 -2.77 -27.49
N GLU A 133 -1.43 -2.48 -27.28
CA GLU A 133 -0.29 -3.32 -27.67
C GLU A 133 0.17 -4.28 -26.56
N GLU A 134 -0.31 -4.10 -25.32
CA GLU A 134 0.05 -4.95 -24.19
C GLU A 134 -0.96 -6.10 -23.99
N GLU A 135 -0.57 -7.04 -23.12
CA GLU A 135 -1.24 -8.31 -22.82
C GLU A 135 -2.75 -8.19 -22.62
N ASP A 136 -3.50 -9.30 -22.79
CA ASP A 136 -4.95 -9.32 -22.54
C ASP A 136 -5.24 -8.79 -21.13
N ILE A 137 -5.81 -7.58 -21.08
CA ILE A 137 -6.08 -6.83 -19.85
C ILE A 137 -6.89 -7.66 -18.85
N THR A 138 -7.69 -8.63 -19.32
CA THR A 138 -8.45 -9.53 -18.46
C THR A 138 -7.54 -10.51 -17.72
N THR A 139 -6.57 -11.10 -18.41
CA THR A 139 -5.59 -12.01 -17.80
C THR A 139 -4.68 -11.26 -16.82
N ALA A 140 -4.22 -10.07 -17.22
CA ALA A 140 -3.40 -9.22 -16.34
C ALA A 140 -4.18 -8.76 -15.10
N LEU A 141 -5.48 -8.48 -15.25
CA LEU A 141 -6.36 -8.14 -14.15
C LEU A 141 -6.55 -9.32 -13.19
N ASP A 142 -6.81 -10.53 -13.70
CA ASP A 142 -6.98 -11.73 -12.88
C ASP A 142 -5.72 -12.05 -12.06
N GLU A 143 -4.55 -11.97 -12.70
CA GLU A 143 -3.26 -12.19 -12.05
C GLU A 143 -2.97 -11.16 -10.94
N VAL A 144 -3.37 -9.92 -11.16
CA VAL A 144 -3.26 -8.85 -10.16
C VAL A 144 -4.28 -9.05 -9.03
N LEU A 145 -5.51 -9.44 -9.35
CA LEU A 145 -6.56 -9.69 -8.36
C LEU A 145 -6.23 -10.86 -7.43
N ALA A 146 -5.43 -11.83 -7.90
CA ALA A 146 -4.93 -12.93 -7.09
C ALA A 146 -4.11 -12.48 -5.87
N ASP A 147 -3.53 -11.27 -5.87
CA ASP A 147 -2.81 -10.73 -4.71
C ASP A 147 -3.71 -10.42 -3.51
N TRP A 148 -5.02 -10.24 -3.74
CA TRP A 148 -6.01 -9.99 -2.68
C TRP A 148 -6.97 -11.16 -2.47
N ALA A 149 -6.89 -12.19 -3.32
CA ALA A 149 -7.71 -13.38 -3.20
C ALA A 149 -7.13 -14.34 -2.16
N GLU A 150 -8.01 -15.07 -1.46
CA GLU A 150 -7.66 -16.20 -0.59
C GLU A 150 -6.43 -15.96 0.34
N PRO A 151 -6.46 -14.93 1.20
CA PRO A 151 -5.40 -14.69 2.17
C PRO A 151 -5.33 -15.86 3.16
N VAL A 152 -4.20 -16.56 3.15
CA VAL A 152 -3.94 -17.74 4.00
C VAL A 152 -3.40 -17.31 5.35
N LEU A 153 -2.65 -16.21 5.39
CA LEU A 153 -2.16 -15.56 6.60
C LEU A 153 -2.41 -14.06 6.48
N ALA A 154 -3.09 -13.49 7.46
CA ALA A 154 -3.37 -12.06 7.51
C ALA A 154 -2.43 -11.33 8.46
N ASP A 155 -2.21 -10.04 8.19
CA ASP A 155 -1.42 -9.12 9.00
C ASP A 155 -0.03 -9.64 9.40
N LEU A 156 0.70 -10.19 8.43
CA LEU A 156 2.08 -10.62 8.64
C LEU A 156 3.02 -9.43 8.86
N ARG A 157 4.03 -9.66 9.69
CA ARG A 157 5.04 -8.67 10.05
C ARG A 157 6.42 -9.30 9.97
N LEU A 158 7.37 -8.58 9.38
CA LEU A 158 8.78 -8.94 9.35
C LEU A 158 9.51 -8.19 10.45
N GLY A 159 9.91 -8.92 11.48
CA GLY A 159 10.87 -8.47 12.48
C GLY A 159 12.30 -8.64 11.97
N VAL A 160 13.13 -7.62 12.19
CA VAL A 160 14.58 -7.65 11.96
C VAL A 160 15.28 -7.28 13.25
N ASP A 161 16.32 -8.00 13.65
CA ASP A 161 17.09 -7.75 14.88
C ASP A 161 18.02 -6.53 14.82
N ARG A 162 17.63 -5.52 14.03
CA ARG A 162 18.31 -4.25 13.84
C ARG A 162 17.29 -3.13 13.79
N SER A 163 17.63 -1.97 14.35
CA SER A 163 16.81 -0.76 14.33
C SER A 163 17.72 0.48 14.20
N PRO A 164 17.32 1.52 13.44
CA PRO A 164 16.08 1.62 12.67
C PRO A 164 16.09 0.74 11.41
N VAL A 165 14.90 0.33 10.97
CA VAL A 165 14.67 -0.29 9.66
C VAL A 165 14.03 0.76 8.76
N GLU A 166 14.50 0.84 7.53
CA GLU A 166 13.87 1.63 6.47
C GLU A 166 13.34 0.66 5.40
N GLY A 167 12.04 0.70 5.14
CA GLY A 167 11.41 -0.05 4.06
C GLY A 167 11.33 0.77 2.77
N ALA A 168 11.24 0.10 1.63
CA ALA A 168 10.87 0.71 0.36
C ALA A 168 9.50 0.16 -0.09
N GLY A 169 8.44 0.96 0.05
CA GLY A 169 7.09 0.60 -0.37
C GLY A 169 6.34 -0.28 0.62
N ARG A 170 6.72 -0.21 1.90
CA ARG A 170 6.12 -0.95 3.00
C ARG A 170 6.21 -0.10 4.26
N GLN A 171 5.11 -0.08 5.01
CA GLN A 171 5.06 0.62 6.27
C GLN A 171 6.04 0.00 7.28
N VAL A 172 6.90 0.85 7.86
CA VAL A 172 7.70 0.49 9.03
C VAL A 172 6.85 0.72 10.28
N LEU A 173 6.75 -0.30 11.12
CA LEU A 173 5.98 -0.31 12.35
C LEU A 173 6.89 -0.07 13.54
N LYS A 174 6.31 0.42 14.64
CA LYS A 174 7.01 0.45 15.93
C LYS A 174 7.13 -0.99 16.45
N SER A 175 8.30 -1.33 16.94
CA SER A 175 8.58 -2.61 17.61
C SER A 175 8.65 -2.38 19.12
N ASP A 176 7.93 -3.20 19.89
CA ASP A 176 8.04 -3.23 21.36
C ASP A 176 9.26 -4.03 21.82
N ARG A 177 9.87 -4.81 20.91
CA ARG A 177 11.08 -5.58 21.19
C ARG A 177 12.31 -4.68 20.97
N ALA A 178 13.05 -4.43 22.04
CA ALA A 178 14.26 -3.62 22.02
C ALA A 178 15.28 -4.13 20.99
N GLY A 179 15.85 -3.21 20.20
CA GLY A 179 16.82 -3.51 19.14
C GLY A 179 16.23 -4.09 17.85
N TRP A 180 14.93 -4.40 17.82
CA TRP A 180 14.27 -4.91 16.62
C TRP A 180 13.53 -3.79 15.88
N GLY A 181 13.56 -3.85 14.55
CA GLY A 181 12.66 -3.10 13.69
C GLY A 181 11.60 -4.02 13.09
N LEU A 182 10.48 -3.43 12.66
CA LEU A 182 9.31 -4.17 12.22
C LEU A 182 8.79 -3.57 10.90
N VAL A 183 8.51 -4.42 9.92
CA VAL A 183 7.93 -4.04 8.63
C VAL A 183 6.60 -4.75 8.45
N ASP A 184 5.56 -4.02 8.05
CA ASP A 184 4.26 -4.59 7.71
C ASP A 184 4.35 -5.30 6.36
N LEU A 185 4.14 -6.63 6.35
CA LEU A 185 4.19 -7.43 5.13
C LEU A 185 2.86 -7.45 4.39
N GLY A 186 1.74 -7.23 5.09
CA GLY A 186 0.43 -7.45 4.51
C GLY A 186 -0.11 -8.86 4.77
N ASP A 187 -1.06 -9.23 3.93
CA ASP A 187 -1.64 -10.56 3.91
C ASP A 187 -0.92 -11.40 2.85
N LEU A 188 -0.74 -12.69 3.12
CA LEU A 188 -0.15 -13.65 2.20
C LEU A 188 -1.25 -14.49 1.56
N ALA A 189 -1.53 -14.18 0.30
CA ALA A 189 -2.42 -14.96 -0.55
C ALA A 189 -1.79 -16.30 -0.95
N TRP A 190 -2.64 -17.30 -1.18
CA TRP A 190 -2.19 -18.64 -1.59
C TRP A 190 -1.41 -18.59 -2.91
N GLY A 191 -0.25 -19.26 -2.95
CA GLY A 191 0.60 -19.30 -4.15
C GLY A 191 1.32 -17.98 -4.49
N ARG A 192 1.19 -16.94 -3.65
CA ARG A 192 1.84 -15.63 -3.87
C ARG A 192 3.09 -15.47 -3.01
N ALA A 193 3.98 -14.56 -3.45
CA ALA A 193 5.17 -14.17 -2.71
C ALA A 193 5.11 -12.69 -2.34
N ILE A 194 5.57 -12.36 -1.12
CA ILE A 194 5.71 -10.98 -0.65
C ILE A 194 7.19 -10.57 -0.73
N TRP A 195 7.46 -9.54 -1.54
CA TRP A 195 8.79 -8.95 -1.66
C TRP A 195 8.93 -7.70 -0.80
N VAL A 196 10.05 -7.61 -0.09
CA VAL A 196 10.44 -6.43 0.70
C VAL A 196 11.89 -6.08 0.41
N ALA A 197 12.13 -4.80 0.13
CA ALA A 197 13.46 -4.21 0.07
C ALA A 197 13.57 -3.16 1.17
N GLY A 198 14.72 -3.11 1.84
CA GLY A 198 14.94 -2.18 2.94
C GLY A 198 16.41 -1.97 3.27
N ARG A 199 16.66 -1.01 4.15
CA ARG A 199 17.97 -0.66 4.70
C ARG A 199 17.95 -0.82 6.21
N ILE A 200 19.02 -1.40 6.74
CA ILE A 200 19.24 -1.59 8.17
C ILE A 200 20.69 -1.24 8.53
N PRO A 201 20.97 -0.83 9.76
CA PRO A 201 22.35 -0.70 10.22
C PRO A 201 23.02 -2.08 10.22
N ARG A 202 24.31 -2.12 9.85
CA ARG A 202 25.10 -3.36 9.86
C ARG A 202 25.17 -3.97 11.26
N GLY A 203 25.29 -3.13 12.28
CA GLY A 203 25.55 -3.55 13.67
C GLY A 203 26.96 -4.11 13.86
N GLU A 204 27.32 -4.39 15.10
CA GLU A 204 28.62 -4.96 15.48
C GLU A 204 28.64 -6.50 15.36
N GLY A 205 27.46 -7.14 15.51
CA GLY A 205 27.32 -8.59 15.41
C GLY A 205 27.33 -9.10 13.97
N GLY A 206 28.11 -10.16 13.72
CA GLY A 206 28.20 -10.83 12.42
C GLY A 206 26.99 -11.71 12.05
N THR A 207 25.93 -11.71 12.86
CA THR A 207 24.69 -12.47 12.57
C THR A 207 23.51 -11.50 12.49
N LEU A 208 22.70 -11.65 11.44
CA LEU A 208 21.49 -10.90 11.16
C LEU A 208 20.30 -11.85 11.27
N SER A 209 19.28 -11.48 12.04
CA SER A 209 18.12 -12.33 12.29
C SER A 209 16.84 -11.70 11.79
N PHE A 210 16.01 -12.52 11.17
CA PHE A 210 14.68 -12.20 10.68
C PHE A 210 13.66 -13.13 11.33
N SER A 211 12.49 -12.60 11.66
CA SER A 211 11.33 -13.39 12.07
C SER A 211 10.08 -12.87 11.38
N VAL A 212 9.29 -13.76 10.80
CA VAL A 212 7.95 -13.45 10.29
C VAL A 212 6.96 -13.94 11.32
N ALA A 213 6.07 -13.04 11.76
CA ALA A 213 5.01 -13.37 12.70
C ALA A 213 3.69 -12.76 12.23
N THR A 214 2.58 -13.37 12.63
CA THR A 214 1.25 -12.77 12.53
C THR A 214 1.12 -11.60 13.51
N ARG A 215 0.03 -10.85 13.40
CA ARG A 215 -0.24 -9.68 14.24
C ARG A 215 -0.32 -9.98 15.74
N ASP A 216 -0.87 -11.13 16.10
CA ASP A 216 -0.99 -11.64 17.47
C ASP A 216 0.33 -12.23 18.01
N GLY A 217 1.39 -12.23 17.20
CA GLY A 217 2.73 -12.61 17.61
C GLY A 217 3.06 -14.09 17.43
N GLN A 218 2.19 -14.87 16.78
CA GLN A 218 2.52 -16.24 16.40
C GLN A 218 3.62 -16.22 15.33
N GLU A 219 4.77 -16.82 15.65
CA GLU A 219 5.87 -16.96 14.70
C GLU A 219 5.48 -17.94 13.58
N VAL A 220 5.64 -17.48 12.34
CA VAL A 220 5.38 -18.25 11.12
C VAL A 220 6.68 -18.83 10.56
N ALA A 221 7.75 -18.03 10.58
CA ALA A 221 9.07 -18.44 10.11
C ALA A 221 10.18 -17.58 10.72
N ALA A 222 11.39 -18.11 10.78
CA ALA A 222 12.58 -17.35 11.17
C ALA A 222 13.77 -17.70 10.28
N CYS A 223 14.66 -16.74 10.07
CA CYS A 223 15.88 -16.90 9.28
C CYS A 223 17.04 -16.19 9.97
N ARG A 224 18.21 -16.82 9.99
CA ARG A 224 19.46 -16.22 10.48
C ARG A 224 20.50 -16.27 9.38
N LEU A 225 21.14 -15.14 9.12
CA LEU A 225 22.19 -14.98 8.13
C LEU A 225 23.49 -14.60 8.83
N HIS A 226 24.56 -15.31 8.53
CA HIS A 226 25.90 -14.88 8.93
C HIS A 226 26.43 -13.90 7.88
N LEU A 227 26.76 -12.69 8.33
CA LEU A 227 27.40 -11.65 7.55
C LEU A 227 28.90 -11.94 7.43
N THR A 228 29.26 -13.10 6.89
CA THR A 228 30.65 -13.51 6.64
C THR A 228 31.10 -12.91 5.30
N GLY A 229 31.92 -11.87 5.34
CA GLY A 229 32.64 -11.40 4.15
C GLY A 229 32.85 -9.89 4.05
N GLU A 230 33.85 -9.55 3.25
CA GLU A 230 34.18 -8.20 2.77
C GLU A 230 32.94 -7.48 2.24
N ARG A 231 33.05 -6.15 2.16
CA ARG A 231 31.98 -5.25 1.74
C ARG A 231 31.68 -5.44 0.25
N ASN A 232 31.01 -6.52 -0.11
CA ASN A 232 30.58 -6.78 -1.48
C ASN A 232 29.53 -5.76 -1.88
N GLU A 233 29.90 -4.87 -2.80
CA GLU A 233 28.99 -3.88 -3.35
C GLU A 233 27.87 -4.60 -4.12
N ARG A 234 26.62 -4.33 -3.74
CA ARG A 234 25.42 -4.85 -4.42
C ARG A 234 24.66 -3.68 -5.05
N PRO A 235 25.16 -3.11 -6.16
CA PRO A 235 24.60 -1.90 -6.75
C PRO A 235 23.12 -2.07 -7.15
N ALA A 236 22.72 -3.26 -7.60
CA ALA A 236 21.32 -3.56 -7.94
C ALA A 236 20.37 -3.44 -6.75
N LEU A 237 20.75 -3.93 -5.56
CA LEU A 237 19.93 -3.80 -4.35
C LEU A 237 19.86 -2.34 -3.87
N LYS A 238 20.97 -1.60 -4.01
CA LYS A 238 21.00 -0.16 -3.73
C LYS A 238 20.06 0.60 -4.68
N ALA A 239 20.08 0.26 -5.96
CA ALA A 239 19.19 0.86 -6.96
C ALA A 239 17.71 0.52 -6.67
N LEU A 240 17.41 -0.73 -6.34
CA LEU A 240 16.06 -1.17 -5.98
C LEU A 240 15.51 -0.39 -4.77
N PHE A 241 16.32 -0.22 -3.71
CA PHE A 241 15.93 0.59 -2.56
C PHE A 241 15.80 2.09 -2.91
N GLY A 242 16.69 2.61 -3.76
CA GLY A 242 16.72 4.02 -4.14
C GLY A 242 15.62 4.46 -5.10
N ALA A 243 15.17 3.58 -6.01
CA ALA A 243 14.21 3.93 -7.06
C ALA A 243 12.91 4.53 -6.51
N ARG A 244 12.37 3.95 -5.42
CA ARG A 244 11.17 4.48 -4.75
C ARG A 244 11.37 5.87 -4.16
N ARG A 245 12.55 6.15 -3.61
CA ARG A 245 12.87 7.47 -3.05
C ARG A 245 13.00 8.52 -4.14
N VAL A 246 13.59 8.16 -5.28
CA VAL A 246 13.70 9.06 -6.44
C VAL A 246 12.31 9.44 -6.95
N LEU A 247 11.42 8.47 -7.18
CA LEU A 247 10.03 8.74 -7.56
C LEU A 247 9.32 9.65 -6.55
N GLY A 248 9.57 9.44 -5.26
CA GLY A 248 9.04 10.32 -4.22
C GLY A 248 9.55 11.75 -4.32
N LEU A 249 10.85 11.95 -4.51
CA LEU A 249 11.43 13.28 -4.69
C LEU A 249 10.91 13.98 -5.95
N GLU A 250 10.79 13.26 -7.07
CA GLU A 250 10.24 13.80 -8.32
C GLU A 250 8.81 14.31 -8.15
N PHE A 251 7.97 13.58 -7.41
CA PHE A 251 6.64 14.06 -7.07
C PHE A 251 6.69 15.31 -6.19
N LEU A 252 7.50 15.31 -5.12
CA LEU A 252 7.60 16.45 -4.20
C LEU A 252 8.08 17.74 -4.88
N ILE A 253 8.90 17.64 -5.92
CA ILE A 253 9.32 18.79 -6.73
C ILE A 253 8.11 19.44 -7.43
N ASN A 254 7.08 18.66 -7.77
CA ASN A 254 5.91 19.08 -8.55
C ASN A 254 4.63 19.23 -7.71
N SER A 255 4.63 18.87 -6.43
CA SER A 255 3.40 18.71 -5.63
C SER A 255 2.83 20.00 -5.04
N GLY A 256 3.49 21.14 -5.24
CA GLY A 256 3.03 22.45 -4.74
C GLY A 256 2.89 22.54 -3.22
N TYR A 257 3.50 21.62 -2.45
CA TYR A 257 3.42 21.63 -0.99
C TYR A 257 4.07 22.87 -0.37
N ASP A 258 3.50 23.33 0.74
CA ASP A 258 4.16 24.31 1.59
C ASP A 258 5.40 23.72 2.28
N GLN A 259 6.19 24.57 2.94
CA GLN A 259 7.44 24.10 3.55
C GLN A 259 7.23 23.08 4.67
N GLU A 260 6.17 23.20 5.46
CA GLU A 260 5.92 22.29 6.58
C GLU A 260 5.55 20.89 6.07
N ALA A 261 4.61 20.82 5.13
CA ALA A 261 4.20 19.58 4.48
C ALA A 261 5.37 18.94 3.72
N LEU A 262 6.19 19.73 3.02
CA LEU A 262 7.36 19.23 2.30
C LEU A 262 8.40 18.60 3.24
N ARG A 263 8.63 19.20 4.42
CA ARG A 263 9.53 18.64 5.43
C ARG A 263 9.03 17.29 5.93
N GLU A 264 7.75 17.18 6.27
CA GLU A 264 7.15 15.91 6.69
C GLU A 264 7.33 14.81 5.62
N GLN A 265 7.13 15.15 4.35
CA GLN A 265 7.30 14.18 3.27
C GLN A 265 8.77 13.76 3.07
N LEU A 266 9.72 14.67 3.22
CA LEU A 266 11.16 14.35 3.14
C LEU A 266 11.60 13.40 4.26
N GLU A 267 11.14 13.63 5.49
CA GLU A 267 11.41 12.72 6.61
C GLU A 267 10.87 11.32 6.36
N ARG A 268 9.66 11.21 5.80
CA ARG A 268 9.04 9.94 5.44
C ARG A 268 9.80 9.19 4.34
N LEU A 269 10.34 9.92 3.36
CA LEU A 269 11.24 9.36 2.36
C LEU A 269 12.63 9.01 2.96
N GLY A 270 12.85 9.28 4.25
CA GLY A 270 14.09 9.00 4.96
C GLY A 270 15.23 9.95 4.60
N TYR A 271 14.91 11.21 4.34
CA TYR A 271 15.84 12.33 4.17
C TYR A 271 15.78 13.26 5.38
N GLU A 272 16.90 13.91 5.68
CA GLU A 272 16.95 15.03 6.63
C GLU A 272 16.45 16.31 5.92
N PRO A 273 15.32 16.90 6.34
CA PRO A 273 14.72 18.01 5.60
C PRO A 273 15.62 19.24 5.53
N GLU A 274 16.33 19.57 6.62
CA GLU A 274 17.23 20.72 6.64
C GLU A 274 18.33 20.62 5.59
N LYS A 275 18.88 19.41 5.43
CA LYS A 275 19.94 19.15 4.45
C LYS A 275 19.38 19.15 3.03
N ALA A 276 18.20 18.55 2.83
CA ALA A 276 17.57 18.46 1.53
C ALA A 276 17.07 19.83 1.02
N LEU A 277 16.56 20.68 1.92
CA LEU A 277 16.00 22.00 1.57
C LEU A 277 17.05 23.11 1.62
N GLY A 278 18.07 23.00 2.48
CA GLY A 278 19.14 23.99 2.61
C GLY A 278 19.98 24.19 1.34
N GLY A 279 19.98 23.21 0.42
CA GLY A 279 20.63 23.33 -0.90
C GLY A 279 20.01 24.39 -1.83
N ARG A 280 18.83 24.93 -1.51
CA ARG A 280 18.16 26.00 -2.29
C ARG A 280 18.52 27.43 -1.85
N ALA A 281 19.15 27.62 -0.68
CA ALA A 281 19.44 28.96 -0.14
C ALA A 281 20.75 29.59 -0.66
N GLY A 282 21.40 28.97 -1.65
CA GLY A 282 22.69 29.41 -2.17
C GLY A 282 22.81 29.24 -3.69
N LYS A 283 21.96 29.91 -4.45
CA LYS A 283 22.21 30.34 -5.84
C LYS A 283 21.46 31.64 -6.11
#